data_AF-A0A4V3M7B9-F1
#
_entry.id   AF-A0A4V3M7B9-F1
#
_cell.length_a   1.000
_cell.length_b   1.000
_cell.length_c   1.000
_cell.angle_alpha   90.00
_cell.angle_beta   90.00
_cell.angle_gamma   90.00
#
_symmetry.space_group_name_H-M   'P 1'
#
loop_
_entity.id
_entity.type
_entity.pdbx_description
1 polymer ?
#
loop_
_entity_poly.entity_id
_entity_poly.type
_entity_poly.pdbx_seq_one_letter_code
_entity_poly.pdbx_strand_id
1 'polypeptide(L)'
;MIESRAFVICRLGKRENSLAFSMAGFSWLGKLTSCFCLDVARLPGSPLTPRAIPSRKIPACSAANQPVWGVSHRVCRMNLEEVWRIREDDIYPALFGGDCRGIFVLPLELFQQRFGISDVDPRWLFYGVFEHGPTPQRPYWLYVTSGHSNPWKQEEGAYDPEGESGAGVEFILASTEQGDWAIRCLQNLLAFDLLLGAGHFGDRGPLGEGDRIPLRSPINGVEGCEVRNVVVVRTPLLPPDFTLPSGRVEFFTFVGMTDKELDFAKANGNEALITRLGSSGCFPVTHPQRRSVV
;
A
#
# COMPACT_ATOMS: atom_id res chain seq x y z
N MET A 1 -26.31 -23.73 -0.59
CA MET A 1 -26.78 -22.43 -1.11
C MET A 1 -26.01 -21.36 -0.35
N ILE A 2 -24.99 -20.79 -0.99
CA ILE A 2 -24.14 -19.74 -0.42
C ILE A 2 -24.59 -18.44 -1.09
N GLU A 3 -25.13 -17.50 -0.32
CA GLU A 3 -25.56 -16.20 -0.84
C GLU A 3 -24.32 -15.37 -1.21
N SER A 4 -24.12 -15.15 -2.52
CA SER A 4 -23.16 -14.20 -3.05
C SER A 4 -23.55 -12.78 -2.66
N ARG A 5 -22.83 -12.18 -1.72
CA ARG A 5 -23.00 -10.76 -1.36
C ARG A 5 -22.32 -9.88 -2.42
N ALA A 6 -23.12 -9.23 -3.27
CA ALA A 6 -22.63 -8.30 -4.26
C ALA A 6 -21.93 -7.07 -3.61
N PHE A 7 -20.75 -6.73 -4.14
CA PHE A 7 -20.09 -5.45 -3.92
C PHE A 7 -20.71 -4.43 -4.88
N VAL A 8 -21.40 -3.43 -4.34
CA VAL A 8 -21.89 -2.29 -5.13
C VAL A 8 -20.89 -1.16 -4.97
N ILE A 9 -20.12 -0.89 -6.03
CA ILE A 9 -19.26 0.30 -6.14
C ILE A 9 -19.94 1.28 -7.10
N CYS A 10 -20.15 2.52 -6.66
CA CYS A 10 -20.74 3.57 -7.49
C CYS A 10 -19.67 4.21 -8.38
N ARG A 11 -19.63 3.85 -9.67
CA ARG A 11 -19.04 4.69 -10.71
C ARG A 11 -20.14 5.59 -11.27
N LEU A 12 -19.87 6.89 -11.36
CA LEU A 12 -20.81 7.85 -11.95
C LEU A 12 -20.84 7.66 -13.47
N GLY A 13 -21.66 6.71 -13.93
CA GLY A 13 -22.31 6.76 -15.23
C GLY A 13 -23.64 7.52 -15.09
N LYS A 14 -23.96 8.37 -16.06
CA LYS A 14 -25.16 9.21 -16.08
C LYS A 14 -26.44 8.45 -15.70
N ARG A 15 -27.23 9.10 -14.81
CA ARG A 15 -28.67 8.94 -14.50
C ARG A 15 -29.30 7.58 -14.83
N GLU A 16 -29.75 6.86 -13.80
CA GLU A 16 -31.10 6.30 -13.73
C GLU A 16 -31.47 5.78 -12.32
N ASN A 17 -32.76 5.61 -12.10
CA ASN A 17 -33.49 5.66 -10.83
C ASN A 17 -33.38 4.40 -9.92
N SER A 18 -33.45 4.66 -8.61
CA SER A 18 -34.18 3.91 -7.56
C SER A 18 -34.07 2.38 -7.46
N LEU A 19 -33.62 1.89 -6.29
CA LEU A 19 -34.49 1.21 -5.29
C LEU A 19 -33.68 0.85 -4.03
N ALA A 20 -34.22 1.24 -2.88
CA ALA A 20 -33.69 0.97 -1.54
C ALA A 20 -34.16 -0.41 -1.05
N PHE A 21 -33.29 -1.14 -0.34
CA PHE A 21 -33.69 -2.24 0.54
C PHE A 21 -33.00 -2.10 1.90
N SER A 22 -33.83 -1.98 2.94
CA SER A 22 -33.51 -1.98 4.37
C SER A 22 -33.59 -3.40 4.91
N MET A 23 -32.68 -3.81 5.80
CA MET A 23 -33.01 -4.69 6.93
C MET A 23 -31.99 -4.59 8.07
N ALA A 24 -32.54 -4.44 9.29
CA ALA A 24 -31.94 -4.65 10.60
C ALA A 24 -31.28 -6.05 10.70
N GLY A 25 -30.25 -6.34 11.49
CA GLY A 25 -29.86 -5.87 12.82
C GLY A 25 -29.81 -7.10 13.72
N PHE A 26 -28.68 -7.46 14.33
CA PHE A 26 -28.60 -8.30 15.53
C PHE A 26 -27.22 -8.16 16.18
N SER A 27 -27.23 -7.78 17.46
CA SER A 27 -26.09 -7.69 18.37
C SER A 27 -25.78 -9.06 18.99
N TRP A 28 -24.51 -9.32 19.29
CA TRP A 28 -24.16 -10.30 20.32
C TRP A 28 -23.15 -9.70 21.31
N LEU A 29 -23.58 -9.66 22.57
CA LEU A 29 -22.81 -9.33 23.77
C LEU A 29 -21.93 -10.54 24.13
N GLY A 30 -20.65 -10.31 24.43
CA GLY A 30 -19.76 -11.31 25.03
C GLY A 30 -18.75 -10.63 25.94
N LYS A 31 -18.96 -10.77 27.25
CA LYS A 31 -18.25 -10.13 28.37
C LYS A 31 -17.00 -10.92 28.80
N LEU A 32 -16.01 -10.17 29.31
CA LEU A 32 -15.05 -10.47 30.40
C LEU A 32 -14.03 -11.60 30.13
N THR A 33 -12.73 -11.45 30.43
CA THR A 33 -12.17 -11.25 31.77
C THR A 33 -10.77 -10.62 31.77
N SER A 34 -10.53 -9.84 32.82
CA SER A 34 -9.27 -9.25 33.30
C SER A 34 -8.21 -10.29 33.71
N CYS A 35 -6.94 -9.91 33.59
CA CYS A 35 -5.92 -10.23 34.61
C CYS A 35 -4.88 -9.09 34.71
N PHE A 36 -4.74 -8.58 35.94
CA PHE A 36 -3.76 -7.62 36.43
C PHE A 36 -2.38 -8.30 36.65
N CYS A 37 -1.27 -7.57 36.50
CA CYS A 37 -0.19 -7.52 37.49
C CYS A 37 0.86 -6.41 37.21
N LEU A 38 0.79 -5.40 38.07
CA LEU A 38 1.80 -4.55 38.73
C LEU A 38 3.24 -4.36 38.20
N ASP A 39 3.59 -3.06 38.27
CA ASP A 39 4.85 -2.32 38.34
C ASP A 39 6.08 -2.97 39.03
N VAL A 40 7.29 -2.48 38.69
CA VAL A 40 8.12 -1.58 39.55
C VAL A 40 9.56 -1.36 39.00
N ALA A 41 9.92 -0.07 38.90
CA ALA A 41 11.21 0.64 39.12
C ALA A 41 12.44 0.64 38.17
N ARG A 42 13.04 1.85 38.18
CA ARG A 42 14.18 2.49 37.49
C ARG A 42 15.61 2.05 37.91
N LEU A 43 16.53 2.04 36.92
CA LEU A 43 17.89 2.67 36.76
C LEU A 43 18.98 2.55 37.88
N PRO A 44 20.31 2.83 37.69
CA PRO A 44 21.01 3.48 36.55
C PRO A 44 22.43 2.95 36.11
N GLY A 45 22.86 3.35 34.89
CA GLY A 45 24.13 4.03 34.57
C GLY A 45 25.52 3.34 34.68
N SER A 46 26.26 3.25 33.56
CA SER A 46 27.58 3.92 33.34
C SER A 46 28.30 3.45 32.05
N PRO A 47 29.24 4.25 31.48
CA PRO A 47 29.62 4.22 30.07
C PRO A 47 30.90 3.41 29.78
N LEU A 48 31.06 2.94 28.55
CA LEU A 48 32.34 2.42 28.04
C LEU A 48 32.81 3.23 26.84
N THR A 49 34.08 3.62 26.93
CA THR A 49 34.86 4.42 25.99
C THR A 49 35.29 3.61 24.75
N PRO A 50 35.50 4.26 23.59
CA PRO A 50 35.94 3.58 22.37
C PRO A 50 37.47 3.45 22.31
N ARG A 51 37.96 2.24 22.00
CA ARG A 51 39.38 1.99 21.64
C ARG A 51 39.60 2.25 20.15
N ALA A 52 40.53 3.15 19.85
CA ALA A 52 41.07 3.38 18.52
C ALA A 52 41.98 2.22 18.07
N ILE A 53 41.84 1.79 16.81
CA ILE A 53 42.73 0.86 16.11
C ILE A 53 43.49 1.66 15.03
N PRO A 54 44.83 1.55 14.95
CA PRO A 54 45.63 2.42 14.10
C PRO A 54 45.64 1.98 12.62
N SER A 55 45.64 3.00 11.77
CA SER A 55 45.85 2.98 10.33
C SER A 55 47.13 2.25 9.91
N ARG A 56 47.02 1.24 9.03
CA ARG A 56 48.16 0.68 8.29
C ARG A 56 48.24 1.28 6.90
N LYS A 57 49.48 1.68 6.58
CA LYS A 57 49.96 2.34 5.37
C LYS A 57 49.79 1.47 4.13
N ILE A 58 49.34 2.09 3.05
CA ILE A 58 49.39 1.59 1.67
C ILE A 58 50.81 1.84 1.14
N PRO A 59 51.52 0.84 0.57
CA PRO A 59 52.65 1.10 -0.30
C PRO A 59 52.21 1.14 -1.77
N ALA A 60 52.74 2.13 -2.49
CA ALA A 60 52.57 2.31 -3.93
C ALA A 60 53.69 1.62 -4.74
N CYS A 61 53.38 1.44 -6.04
CA CYS A 61 54.23 1.14 -7.21
C CYS A 61 54.58 -0.33 -7.52
N SER A 62 54.08 -0.84 -8.66
CA SER A 62 54.83 -0.88 -9.93
C SER A 62 54.06 -1.65 -11.02
N ALA A 63 54.11 -1.13 -12.25
CA ALA A 63 53.56 -1.74 -13.45
C ALA A 63 54.41 -2.94 -13.96
N ALA A 64 53.75 -3.99 -14.47
CA ALA A 64 54.24 -4.83 -15.56
C ALA A 64 53.10 -5.74 -16.08
N ASN A 65 52.96 -5.77 -17.41
CA ASN A 65 52.03 -6.57 -18.23
C ASN A 65 51.96 -8.06 -17.83
N GLN A 66 50.74 -8.65 -17.92
CA GLN A 66 50.42 -10.04 -18.29
C GLN A 66 48.89 -10.18 -18.54
N PRO A 67 48.41 -11.19 -19.29
CA PRO A 67 47.32 -11.07 -20.26
C PRO A 67 45.93 -10.96 -19.63
N VAL A 68 45.07 -10.16 -20.27
CA VAL A 68 43.67 -9.93 -19.88
C VAL A 68 42.86 -11.21 -20.08
N TRP A 69 42.80 -12.03 -19.04
CA TRP A 69 41.78 -13.05 -18.89
C TRP A 69 40.43 -12.36 -18.69
N GLY A 70 39.53 -12.63 -19.64
CA GLY A 70 38.09 -12.37 -19.61
C GLY A 70 37.61 -11.39 -18.55
N VAL A 71 37.51 -10.11 -18.92
CA VAL A 71 36.47 -9.27 -18.34
C VAL A 71 35.16 -9.95 -18.72
N SER A 72 34.64 -10.77 -17.81
CA SER A 72 33.23 -11.09 -17.79
C SER A 72 32.54 -9.74 -17.61
N HIS A 73 32.24 -9.09 -18.75
CA HIS A 73 31.14 -8.15 -18.81
C HIS A 73 29.95 -8.98 -18.35
N ARG A 74 29.67 -8.97 -17.05
CA ARG A 74 28.31 -9.16 -16.56
C ARG A 74 27.53 -8.06 -17.24
N VAL A 75 27.00 -8.36 -18.43
CA VAL A 75 25.79 -7.72 -18.88
C VAL A 75 24.84 -8.02 -17.73
N CYS A 76 24.55 -7.02 -16.88
CA CYS A 76 23.44 -7.12 -15.95
C CYS A 76 22.22 -7.31 -16.84
N ARG A 77 21.85 -8.58 -17.06
CA ARG A 77 20.69 -8.93 -17.86
C ARG A 77 19.50 -8.41 -17.06
N MET A 78 18.84 -7.40 -17.61
CA MET A 78 17.66 -6.85 -17.00
C MET A 78 16.56 -7.90 -17.07
N ASN A 79 16.18 -8.44 -15.92
CA ASN A 79 15.15 -9.46 -15.79
C ASN A 79 14.14 -9.03 -14.71
N LEU A 80 13.12 -9.86 -14.49
CA LEU A 80 12.11 -9.58 -13.48
C LEU A 80 12.71 -9.41 -12.07
N GLU A 81 13.66 -10.26 -11.69
CA GLU A 81 14.29 -10.21 -10.35
C GLU A 81 15.04 -8.89 -10.14
N GLU A 82 15.75 -8.39 -11.16
CA GLU A 82 16.44 -7.11 -11.08
C GLU A 82 15.46 -5.92 -11.07
N VAL A 83 14.39 -5.97 -11.87
CA VAL A 83 13.32 -4.96 -11.81
C VAL A 83 12.69 -4.90 -10.42
N TRP A 84 12.39 -6.06 -9.85
CA TRP A 84 11.87 -6.20 -8.49
C TRP A 84 12.85 -5.60 -7.48
N ARG A 85 14.12 -6.03 -7.51
CA ARG A 85 15.18 -5.53 -6.63
C ARG A 85 15.33 -4.01 -6.72
N ILE A 86 15.34 -3.44 -7.92
CA ILE A 86 15.42 -1.99 -8.12
C ILE A 86 14.24 -1.28 -7.42
N ARG A 87 13.01 -1.77 -7.60
CA ARG A 87 11.84 -1.18 -6.94
C ARG A 87 11.98 -1.18 -5.42
N GLU A 88 12.28 -2.34 -4.85
CA GLU A 88 12.19 -2.55 -3.40
C GLU A 88 13.45 -2.18 -2.62
N ASP A 89 14.63 -2.36 -3.20
CA ASP A 89 15.91 -2.14 -2.50
C ASP A 89 16.53 -0.77 -2.83
N ASP A 90 16.18 -0.16 -3.98
CA ASP A 90 16.72 1.15 -4.37
C ASP A 90 15.65 2.25 -4.29
N ILE A 91 14.56 2.10 -5.03
CA ILE A 91 13.56 3.15 -5.21
C ILE A 91 12.77 3.39 -3.93
N TYR A 92 12.21 2.35 -3.31
CA TYR A 92 11.39 2.50 -2.10
C TYR A 92 12.19 3.11 -0.94
N PRO A 93 13.42 2.67 -0.62
CA PRO A 93 14.24 3.32 0.41
C PRO A 93 14.59 4.77 0.06
N ALA A 94 14.89 5.09 -1.20
CA ALA A 94 15.21 6.44 -1.62
C ALA A 94 14.01 7.40 -1.55
N LEU A 95 12.82 6.94 -1.94
CA LEU A 95 11.60 7.75 -1.93
C LEU A 95 10.99 7.87 -0.54
N PHE A 96 10.94 6.77 0.21
CA PHE A 96 10.15 6.70 1.44
C PHE A 96 11.02 6.84 2.69
N GLY A 97 12.23 6.29 2.68
CA GLY A 97 13.10 6.18 3.84
C GLY A 97 12.40 5.52 5.03
N GLY A 98 12.83 5.88 6.25
CA GLY A 98 12.24 5.39 7.50
C GLY A 98 12.49 3.92 7.77
N ASP A 99 12.14 3.48 8.98
CA ASP A 99 12.26 2.08 9.37
C ASP A 99 11.26 1.21 8.59
N CYS A 100 11.70 0.03 8.17
CA CYS A 100 10.89 -0.92 7.42
C CYS A 100 10.99 -2.32 8.02
N ARG A 101 9.85 -3.01 8.17
CA ARG A 101 9.76 -4.38 8.69
C ARG A 101 9.83 -5.46 7.60
N GLY A 102 10.04 -5.06 6.34
CA GLY A 102 9.95 -5.92 5.16
C GLY A 102 8.53 -5.99 4.59
N ILE A 103 8.34 -6.90 3.63
CA ILE A 103 7.08 -7.06 2.92
C ILE A 103 6.08 -7.95 3.68
N PHE A 104 4.83 -7.52 3.71
CA PHE A 104 3.69 -8.31 4.17
C PHE A 104 2.92 -8.80 2.95
N VAL A 105 3.20 -10.04 2.53
CA VAL A 105 2.60 -10.64 1.33
C VAL A 105 1.12 -10.98 1.49
N LEU A 106 0.37 -11.03 0.38
CA LEU A 106 -1.03 -11.45 0.36
C LEU A 106 -1.14 -12.94 0.73
N PRO A 107 -1.81 -13.30 1.83
CA PRO A 107 -2.06 -14.70 2.15
C PRO A 107 -3.20 -15.24 1.29
N LEU A 108 -3.15 -16.52 0.91
CA LEU A 108 -4.24 -17.17 0.15
C LEU A 108 -5.57 -17.09 0.92
N GLU A 109 -5.51 -17.18 2.25
CA GLU A 109 -6.65 -17.09 3.15
C GLU A 109 -7.41 -15.77 3.02
N LEU A 110 -6.73 -14.68 2.63
CA LEU A 110 -7.37 -13.39 2.36
C LEU A 110 -8.40 -13.53 1.24
N PHE A 111 -8.02 -14.14 0.12
CA PHE A 111 -8.90 -14.35 -1.03
C PHE A 111 -10.09 -15.25 -0.68
N GLN A 112 -9.82 -16.33 0.05
CA GLN A 112 -10.84 -17.29 0.45
C GLN A 112 -11.84 -16.70 1.44
N GLN A 113 -11.35 -16.12 2.53
CA GLN A 113 -12.22 -15.67 3.63
C GLN A 113 -12.91 -14.34 3.32
N ARG A 114 -12.24 -13.43 2.62
CA ARG A 114 -12.80 -12.10 2.31
C ARG A 114 -13.66 -12.11 1.05
N PHE A 115 -13.21 -12.81 0.01
CA PHE A 115 -13.83 -12.74 -1.32
C PHE A 115 -14.51 -14.05 -1.74
N GLY A 116 -14.32 -15.15 -0.99
CA GLY A 116 -14.89 -16.45 -1.35
C GLY A 116 -14.21 -17.10 -2.55
N ILE A 117 -12.96 -16.73 -2.84
CA ILE A 117 -12.22 -17.15 -4.03
C ILE A 117 -11.03 -17.99 -3.59
N SER A 118 -11.02 -19.25 -4.00
CA SER A 118 -9.97 -20.22 -3.62
C SER A 118 -8.97 -20.50 -4.73
N ASP A 119 -9.35 -20.22 -5.98
CA ASP A 119 -8.50 -20.37 -7.15
C ASP A 119 -8.06 -18.97 -7.60
N VAL A 120 -6.79 -18.67 -7.36
CA VAL A 120 -6.17 -17.37 -7.67
C VAL A 120 -4.87 -17.63 -8.42
N ASP A 121 -4.44 -16.64 -9.22
CA ASP A 121 -3.13 -16.71 -9.85
C ASP A 121 -2.04 -16.81 -8.77
N PRO A 122 -1.21 -17.87 -8.74
CA PRO A 122 -0.23 -18.07 -7.69
C PRO A 122 0.81 -16.94 -7.64
N ARG A 123 1.00 -16.18 -8.73
CA ARG A 123 1.90 -15.02 -8.75
C ARG A 123 1.43 -13.91 -7.82
N TRP A 124 0.14 -13.79 -7.55
CA TRP A 124 -0.42 -12.77 -6.65
C TRP A 124 0.01 -12.96 -5.20
N LEU A 125 0.41 -14.17 -4.80
CA LEU A 125 0.88 -14.45 -3.44
C LEU A 125 2.28 -13.87 -3.15
N PHE A 126 2.97 -13.37 -4.18
CA PHE A 126 4.20 -12.61 -4.06
C PHE A 126 3.97 -11.10 -3.95
N TYR A 127 2.73 -10.65 -4.12
CA TYR A 127 2.39 -9.25 -3.98
C TYR A 127 2.21 -8.95 -2.50
N GLY A 128 2.48 -7.73 -2.09
CA GLY A 128 2.39 -7.38 -0.68
C GLY A 128 2.40 -5.90 -0.41
N VAL A 129 2.56 -5.59 0.87
CA VAL A 129 2.61 -4.22 1.38
C VAL A 129 3.90 -4.04 2.15
N PHE A 130 4.63 -2.97 1.85
CA PHE A 130 5.71 -2.47 2.71
C PHE A 130 5.15 -1.41 3.65
N GLU A 131 5.72 -1.35 4.86
CA GLU A 131 5.52 -0.27 5.81
C GLU A 131 6.81 0.53 5.96
N HIS A 132 6.69 1.86 5.95
CA HIS A 132 7.77 2.79 6.16
C HIS A 132 7.43 3.77 7.30
N GLY A 133 8.25 3.75 8.34
CA GLY A 133 8.14 4.64 9.49
C GLY A 133 8.28 6.12 9.13
N PRO A 134 7.84 7.05 9.98
CA PRO A 134 8.00 8.49 9.76
C PRO A 134 9.47 8.91 9.63
N THR A 135 9.71 9.98 8.89
CA THR A 135 11.02 10.66 8.80
C THR A 135 10.87 12.13 9.21
N PRO A 136 11.96 12.88 9.44
CA PRO A 136 11.85 14.32 9.74
C PRO A 136 11.10 15.13 8.67
N GLN A 137 11.18 14.72 7.41
CA GLN A 137 10.50 15.37 6.28
C GLN A 137 9.10 14.77 6.02
N ARG A 138 8.81 13.60 6.59
CA ARG A 138 7.58 12.83 6.39
C ARG A 138 7.00 12.38 7.74
N PRO A 139 6.25 13.22 8.47
CA PRO A 139 5.82 12.94 9.84
C PRO A 139 4.56 12.05 9.91
N TYR A 140 4.50 11.00 9.09
CA TYR A 140 3.38 10.05 9.04
C TYR A 140 3.88 8.65 8.63
N TRP A 141 3.12 7.62 8.94
CA TRP A 141 3.38 6.25 8.49
C TRP A 141 2.93 6.07 7.05
N LEU A 142 3.75 5.43 6.23
CA LEU A 142 3.45 5.18 4.82
C LEU A 142 3.43 3.67 4.57
N TYR A 143 2.35 3.22 3.93
CA TYR A 143 2.16 1.85 3.49
C TYR A 143 2.06 1.87 1.96
N VAL A 144 2.78 0.99 1.28
CA VAL A 144 2.83 0.97 -0.18
C VAL A 144 2.78 -0.46 -0.68
N THR A 145 2.03 -0.70 -1.76
CA THR A 145 1.99 -2.02 -2.38
C THR A 145 3.29 -2.32 -3.12
N SER A 146 3.57 -3.59 -3.32
CA SER A 146 4.57 -4.06 -4.27
C SER A 146 4.01 -5.25 -5.02
N GLY A 147 4.06 -5.19 -6.35
CA GLY A 147 3.77 -6.33 -7.22
C GLY A 147 2.91 -5.97 -8.43
N HIS A 148 2.08 -4.93 -8.37
CA HIS A 148 1.29 -4.48 -9.53
C HIS A 148 2.19 -4.08 -10.70
N SER A 149 3.30 -3.43 -10.38
CA SER A 149 4.32 -3.04 -11.35
C SER A 149 5.18 -4.19 -11.85
N ASN A 150 4.99 -5.44 -11.39
CA ASN A 150 5.77 -6.58 -11.88
C ASN A 150 5.40 -6.88 -13.34
N PRO A 151 6.39 -6.92 -14.24
CA PRO A 151 6.20 -7.16 -15.67
C PRO A 151 5.95 -8.64 -16.02
N TRP A 152 5.12 -9.36 -15.25
CA TRP A 152 4.89 -10.81 -15.41
C TRP A 152 4.43 -11.27 -16.79
N LYS A 153 3.84 -10.36 -17.58
CA LYS A 153 3.31 -10.62 -18.93
C LYS A 153 4.21 -10.04 -20.04
N GLN A 154 5.29 -9.36 -19.68
CA GLN A 154 6.26 -8.79 -20.62
C GLN A 154 7.47 -9.71 -20.68
N GLU A 155 7.98 -9.95 -21.88
CA GLU A 155 9.25 -10.65 -22.05
C GLU A 155 10.40 -9.71 -21.70
N GLU A 156 11.48 -10.22 -21.09
CA GLU A 156 12.63 -9.42 -20.65
C GLU A 156 13.24 -8.57 -21.76
N GLY A 157 13.24 -9.07 -23.01
CA GLY A 157 13.75 -8.34 -24.17
C GLY A 157 12.80 -7.26 -24.71
N ALA A 158 11.58 -7.20 -24.19
CA ALA A 158 10.53 -6.26 -24.58
C ALA A 158 10.26 -5.19 -23.51
N TYR A 159 11.11 -5.10 -22.48
CA TYR A 159 11.05 -4.04 -21.49
C TYR A 159 11.27 -2.68 -22.13
N ASP A 160 10.37 -1.74 -21.84
CA ASP A 160 10.37 -0.39 -22.38
C ASP A 160 10.21 0.63 -21.24
N PRO A 161 11.27 1.36 -20.85
CA PRO A 161 11.21 2.38 -19.81
C PRO A 161 10.17 3.48 -20.07
N GLU A 162 9.80 3.72 -21.33
CA GLU A 162 8.79 4.72 -21.71
C GLU A 162 7.36 4.15 -21.71
N GLY A 163 7.22 2.82 -21.64
CA GLY A 163 5.96 2.10 -21.51
C GLY A 163 5.49 1.96 -20.06
N GLU A 164 4.47 1.13 -19.81
CA GLU A 164 4.01 0.81 -18.46
C GLU A 164 4.68 -0.47 -17.95
N SER A 165 5.18 -0.45 -16.71
CA SER A 165 5.71 -1.67 -16.07
C SER A 165 4.57 -2.47 -15.46
N GLY A 166 4.34 -3.70 -15.92
CA GLY A 166 3.25 -4.53 -15.38
C GLY A 166 1.88 -3.87 -15.57
N ALA A 167 1.18 -3.58 -14.46
CA ALA A 167 -0.07 -2.82 -14.46
C ALA A 167 0.12 -1.28 -14.39
N GLY A 168 1.36 -0.79 -14.36
CA GLY A 168 1.69 0.64 -14.37
C GLY A 168 1.34 1.39 -13.08
N VAL A 169 1.03 0.69 -11.99
CA VAL A 169 0.54 1.30 -10.75
C VAL A 169 1.15 0.66 -9.50
N GLU A 170 1.27 1.44 -8.43
CA GLU A 170 1.31 0.96 -7.05
C GLU A 170 0.42 1.85 -6.16
N PHE A 171 -0.15 1.27 -5.10
CA PHE A 171 -1.08 1.95 -4.21
C PHE A 171 -0.42 2.31 -2.87
N ILE A 172 -0.81 3.46 -2.33
CA ILE A 172 -0.33 4.00 -1.06
C ILE A 172 -1.50 4.17 -0.09
N LEU A 173 -1.25 3.89 1.18
CA LEU A 173 -2.07 4.36 2.30
C LEU A 173 -1.14 5.08 3.29
N ALA A 174 -1.46 6.33 3.62
CA ALA A 174 -0.73 7.08 4.64
C ALA A 174 -1.58 7.22 5.92
N SER A 175 -0.94 7.09 7.08
CA SER A 175 -1.60 7.10 8.38
C SER A 175 -0.88 7.97 9.40
N THR A 176 -1.64 8.62 10.29
CA THR A 176 -1.07 9.36 11.44
C THR A 176 -0.44 8.45 12.50
N GLU A 177 -0.78 7.16 12.49
CA GLU A 177 -0.31 6.16 13.47
C GLU A 177 0.17 4.87 12.79
N GLN A 178 1.09 4.17 13.45
CA GLN A 178 1.49 2.82 13.04
C GLN A 178 0.33 1.86 13.30
N GLY A 179 0.10 0.92 12.40
CA GLY A 179 -0.71 -0.24 12.74
C GLY A 179 -0.80 -1.28 11.64
N ASP A 180 -0.77 -2.54 12.07
CA ASP A 180 -1.00 -3.68 11.16
C ASP A 180 -2.40 -3.64 10.52
N TRP A 181 -3.32 -2.83 11.06
CA TRP A 181 -4.60 -2.58 10.41
C TRP A 181 -4.44 -1.90 9.05
N ALA A 182 -3.46 -1.02 8.88
CA ALA A 182 -3.21 -0.32 7.63
C ALA A 182 -2.63 -1.26 6.58
N ILE A 183 -1.72 -2.16 7.00
CA ILE A 183 -1.22 -3.28 6.18
C ILE A 183 -2.40 -4.14 5.71
N ARG A 184 -3.22 -4.63 6.64
CA ARG A 184 -4.40 -5.46 6.28
C ARG A 184 -5.37 -4.71 5.39
N CYS A 185 -5.62 -3.43 5.63
CA CYS A 185 -6.49 -2.61 4.79
C CYS A 185 -5.96 -2.53 3.36
N LEU A 186 -4.67 -2.20 3.19
CA LEU A 186 -4.06 -2.07 1.87
C LEU A 186 -3.93 -3.43 1.17
N GLN A 187 -3.67 -4.53 1.89
CA GLN A 187 -3.72 -5.90 1.35
C GLN A 187 -5.12 -6.25 0.83
N ASN A 188 -6.18 -5.92 1.57
CA ASN A 188 -7.56 -6.13 1.13
C ASN A 188 -7.87 -5.36 -0.15
N LEU A 189 -7.41 -4.10 -0.26
CA LEU A 189 -7.62 -3.26 -1.44
C LEU A 189 -6.80 -3.75 -2.64
N LEU A 190 -5.56 -4.18 -2.40
CA LEU A 190 -4.68 -4.80 -3.39
C LEU A 190 -5.29 -6.10 -3.94
N ALA A 191 -5.73 -7.02 -3.07
CA ALA A 191 -6.41 -8.24 -3.49
C ALA A 191 -7.70 -7.93 -4.25
N PHE A 192 -8.46 -6.92 -3.81
CA PHE A 192 -9.66 -6.50 -4.50
C PHE A 192 -9.38 -5.98 -5.93
N ASP A 193 -8.32 -5.20 -6.11
CA ASP A 193 -7.89 -4.69 -7.42
C ASP A 193 -7.48 -5.80 -8.38
N LEU A 194 -6.70 -6.77 -7.89
CA LEU A 194 -6.31 -7.96 -8.68
C LEU A 194 -7.52 -8.74 -9.17
N LEU A 195 -8.52 -8.91 -8.30
CA LEU A 195 -9.76 -9.60 -8.63
C LEU A 195 -10.62 -8.81 -9.64
N LEU A 196 -10.62 -7.47 -9.55
CA LEU A 196 -11.25 -6.62 -10.57
C LEU A 196 -10.56 -6.81 -11.92
N GLY A 197 -9.23 -6.72 -11.97
CA GLY A 197 -8.45 -6.91 -13.20
C GLY A 197 -8.60 -8.31 -13.82
N ALA A 198 -8.92 -9.32 -13.01
CA ALA A 198 -9.22 -10.68 -13.46
C ALA A 198 -10.70 -10.93 -13.81
N GLY A 199 -11.57 -9.92 -13.69
CA GLY A 199 -12.98 -10.01 -14.11
C GLY A 199 -13.92 -10.70 -13.12
N HIS A 200 -13.53 -10.88 -11.85
CA HIS A 200 -14.39 -11.52 -10.84
C HIS A 200 -15.63 -10.68 -10.46
N PHE A 201 -15.66 -9.39 -10.80
CA PHE A 201 -16.74 -8.46 -10.45
C PHE A 201 -17.41 -7.82 -11.68
N GLY A 202 -17.65 -8.63 -12.71
CA GLY A 202 -18.28 -8.21 -13.97
C GLY A 202 -17.34 -7.37 -14.84
N ASP A 203 -17.90 -6.48 -15.66
CA ASP A 203 -17.13 -5.65 -16.62
C ASP A 203 -16.35 -4.49 -15.97
N ARG A 204 -16.08 -4.56 -14.67
CA ARG A 204 -15.31 -3.53 -13.96
C ARG A 204 -13.82 -3.80 -14.13
N GLY A 205 -13.13 -2.83 -14.71
CA GLY A 205 -11.67 -2.82 -14.72
C GLY A 205 -11.05 -2.51 -13.35
N PRO A 206 -9.71 -2.47 -13.29
CA PRO A 206 -8.95 -2.08 -12.10
C PRO A 206 -9.37 -0.72 -11.53
N LEU A 207 -9.04 -0.52 -10.25
CA LEU A 207 -9.20 0.71 -9.51
C LEU A 207 -8.38 1.83 -10.16
N GLY A 208 -9.00 2.99 -10.27
CA GLY A 208 -8.36 4.20 -10.76
C GLY A 208 -8.76 5.43 -9.96
N GLU A 209 -8.20 6.57 -10.37
CA GLU A 209 -8.49 7.86 -9.77
C GLU A 209 -9.99 8.13 -9.64
N GLY A 210 -10.41 8.56 -8.45
CA GLY A 210 -11.78 8.90 -8.14
C GLY A 210 -12.69 7.72 -7.78
N ASP A 211 -12.23 6.48 -7.88
CA ASP A 211 -12.99 5.35 -7.38
C ASP A 211 -13.19 5.47 -5.85
N ARG A 212 -14.41 5.16 -5.40
CA ARG A 212 -14.82 5.21 -3.98
C ARG A 212 -15.20 3.82 -3.53
N ILE A 213 -14.48 3.30 -2.54
CA ILE A 213 -14.58 1.92 -2.11
C ILE A 213 -15.16 1.88 -0.68
N PRO A 214 -16.38 1.36 -0.51
CA PRO A 214 -16.90 1.06 0.82
C PRO A 214 -16.20 -0.14 1.43
N LEU A 215 -15.49 0.03 2.54
CA LEU A 215 -14.84 -1.07 3.25
C LEU A 215 -15.85 -1.93 4.00
N ARG A 216 -17.01 -1.34 4.32
CA ARG A 216 -18.13 -1.91 5.09
C ARG A 216 -17.78 -2.25 6.55
N SER A 217 -16.58 -1.90 6.99
CA SER A 217 -16.08 -2.02 8.37
C SER A 217 -15.19 -0.81 8.70
N PRO A 218 -14.98 -0.51 9.99
CA PRO A 218 -13.99 0.49 10.39
C PRO A 218 -12.60 0.19 9.81
N ILE A 219 -11.94 1.21 9.28
CA ILE A 219 -10.66 1.06 8.56
C ILE A 219 -9.57 0.44 9.43
N ASN A 220 -9.56 0.77 10.73
CA ASN A 220 -8.60 0.27 11.70
C ASN A 220 -9.10 -0.98 12.48
N GLY A 221 -10.30 -1.48 12.15
CA GLY A 221 -10.92 -2.61 12.83
C GLY A 221 -11.46 -2.31 14.24
N VAL A 222 -11.37 -1.06 14.72
CA VAL A 222 -11.86 -0.67 16.05
C VAL A 222 -13.33 -0.27 15.98
N GLU A 223 -14.15 -0.84 16.86
CA GLU A 223 -15.56 -0.46 16.99
C GLU A 223 -15.68 1.04 17.33
N GLY A 224 -16.55 1.76 16.61
CA GLY A 224 -16.75 3.21 16.78
C GLY A 224 -15.86 4.10 15.91
N CYS A 225 -14.86 3.57 15.18
CA CYS A 225 -14.16 4.34 14.16
C CYS A 225 -15.11 4.70 13.00
N GLU A 226 -15.25 6.01 12.72
CA GLU A 226 -16.16 6.55 11.69
C GLU A 226 -15.62 6.39 10.27
N VAL A 227 -14.31 6.23 10.11
CA VAL A 227 -13.65 6.06 8.80
C VAL A 227 -13.87 4.62 8.31
N ARG A 228 -14.71 4.46 7.29
CA ARG A 228 -15.23 3.15 6.81
C ARG A 228 -15.22 2.99 5.30
N ASN A 229 -14.70 3.99 4.59
CA ASN A 229 -14.62 4.05 3.13
C ASN A 229 -13.25 4.62 2.73
N VAL A 230 -12.85 4.44 1.48
CA VAL A 230 -11.67 5.09 0.90
C VAL A 230 -11.99 5.68 -0.47
N VAL A 231 -11.29 6.76 -0.84
CA VAL A 231 -11.26 7.30 -2.20
C VAL A 231 -9.85 7.19 -2.76
N VAL A 232 -9.74 6.84 -4.04
CA VAL A 232 -8.47 6.80 -4.78
C VAL A 232 -8.17 8.19 -5.34
N VAL A 233 -6.98 8.71 -5.08
CA VAL A 233 -6.51 9.99 -5.63
C VAL A 233 -5.10 9.85 -6.16
N ARG A 234 -4.68 10.71 -7.11
CA ARG A 234 -3.24 10.85 -7.41
C ARG A 234 -2.49 11.26 -6.15
N THR A 235 -1.33 10.64 -5.90
CA THR A 235 -0.59 10.93 -4.68
C THR A 235 -0.13 12.39 -4.64
N PRO A 236 -0.47 13.16 -3.59
CA PRO A 236 0.16 14.46 -3.33
C PRO A 236 1.31 14.35 -2.33
N LEU A 237 1.65 13.13 -1.89
CA LEU A 237 2.61 12.89 -0.81
C LEU A 237 4.05 12.81 -1.28
N LEU A 238 4.24 12.41 -2.54
CA LEU A 238 5.50 11.94 -3.12
C LEU A 238 5.51 12.32 -4.61
N PRO A 239 6.64 12.17 -5.33
CA PRO A 239 6.61 12.17 -6.79
C PRO A 239 5.48 11.24 -7.30
N PRO A 240 4.69 11.69 -8.30
CA PRO A 240 3.49 10.98 -8.73
C PRO A 240 3.79 9.64 -9.40
N ASP A 241 5.02 9.43 -9.84
CA ASP A 241 5.48 8.24 -10.52
C ASP A 241 6.98 8.03 -10.37
N PHE A 242 7.44 6.86 -10.79
CA PHE A 242 8.83 6.49 -10.96
C PHE A 242 9.00 5.59 -12.18
N THR A 243 10.23 5.45 -12.66
CA THR A 243 10.55 4.60 -13.81
C THR A 243 11.34 3.39 -13.38
N LEU A 244 10.90 2.21 -13.82
CA LEU A 244 11.65 0.96 -13.78
C LEU A 244 12.22 0.68 -15.18
N PRO A 245 13.23 -0.20 -15.29
CA PRO A 245 13.71 -0.65 -16.59
C PRO A 245 12.63 -1.28 -17.47
N SER A 246 11.58 -1.84 -16.87
CA SER A 246 10.40 -2.41 -17.54
C SER A 246 9.28 -1.40 -17.84
N GLY A 247 9.41 -0.15 -17.41
CA GLY A 247 8.42 0.91 -17.67
C GLY A 247 8.11 1.80 -16.47
N ARG A 248 7.28 2.81 -16.71
CA ARG A 248 6.77 3.76 -15.73
C ARG A 248 5.73 3.13 -14.81
N VAL A 249 5.68 3.63 -13.57
CA VAL A 249 4.77 3.22 -12.51
C VAL A 249 4.21 4.46 -11.82
N GLU A 250 2.89 4.63 -11.81
CA GLU A 250 2.21 5.71 -11.10
C GLU A 250 1.83 5.30 -9.67
N PHE A 251 1.82 6.27 -8.76
CA PHE A 251 1.31 6.10 -7.40
C PHE A 251 -0.09 6.69 -7.23
N PHE A 252 -1.03 5.87 -6.78
CA PHE A 252 -2.32 6.34 -6.26
C PHE A 252 -2.40 6.17 -4.75
N THR A 253 -3.01 7.14 -4.07
CA THR A 253 -3.23 7.10 -2.62
C THR A 253 -4.68 6.82 -2.30
N PHE A 254 -4.92 5.87 -1.39
CA PHE A 254 -6.20 5.70 -0.72
C PHE A 254 -6.31 6.67 0.46
N VAL A 255 -7.35 7.49 0.47
CA VAL A 255 -7.67 8.41 1.57
C VAL A 255 -8.94 7.95 2.28
N GLY A 256 -8.85 7.76 3.59
CA GLY A 256 -9.98 7.34 4.42
C GLY A 256 -11.11 8.37 4.47
N MET A 257 -12.35 7.89 4.33
CA MET A 257 -13.59 8.68 4.41
C MET A 257 -14.59 8.05 5.39
N THR A 258 -15.37 8.89 6.04
CA THR A 258 -16.56 8.48 6.79
C THR A 258 -17.73 8.18 5.86
N ASP A 259 -18.80 7.58 6.39
CA ASP A 259 -20.03 7.35 5.61
C ASP A 259 -20.68 8.68 5.17
N LYS A 260 -20.67 9.70 6.04
CA LYS A 260 -21.17 11.05 5.72
C LYS A 260 -20.39 11.69 4.58
N GLU A 261 -19.07 11.52 4.57
CA GLU A 261 -18.18 12.02 3.52
C GLU A 261 -18.37 11.30 2.19
N LEU A 262 -18.60 9.97 2.24
CA LEU A 262 -18.98 9.21 1.05
C LEU A 262 -20.29 9.75 0.45
N ASP A 263 -21.31 9.99 1.28
CA ASP A 263 -22.59 10.53 0.81
C ASP A 263 -22.45 11.97 0.29
N PHE A 264 -21.65 12.79 0.97
CA PHE A 264 -21.30 14.13 0.49
C PHE A 264 -20.62 14.08 -0.89
N ALA A 265 -19.65 13.19 -1.09
CA ALA A 265 -18.97 13.04 -2.37
C ALA A 265 -19.90 12.53 -3.47
N LYS A 266 -20.87 11.64 -3.15
CA LYS A 266 -21.87 11.21 -4.13
C LYS A 266 -22.72 12.39 -4.62
N ALA A 267 -23.07 13.31 -3.72
CA ALA A 267 -23.89 14.47 -4.04
C ALA A 267 -23.11 15.63 -4.69
N ASN A 268 -21.85 15.84 -4.32
CA ASN A 268 -21.09 17.04 -4.66
C ASN A 268 -19.82 16.78 -5.49
N GLY A 269 -19.45 15.52 -5.72
CA GLY A 269 -18.23 15.13 -6.42
C GLY A 269 -17.00 14.98 -5.50
N ASN A 270 -15.96 14.33 -6.02
CA ASN A 270 -14.74 14.03 -5.27
C ASN A 270 -13.88 15.29 -5.02
N GLU A 271 -13.84 16.23 -5.96
CA GLU A 271 -13.08 17.48 -5.80
C GLU A 271 -13.56 18.27 -4.57
N ALA A 272 -14.88 18.45 -4.44
CA ALA A 272 -15.48 19.12 -3.30
C ALA A 272 -15.16 18.41 -1.96
N LEU A 273 -15.14 17.08 -1.95
CA LEU A 273 -14.74 16.32 -0.78
C LEU A 273 -13.25 16.53 -0.46
N ILE A 274 -12.37 16.40 -1.45
CA ILE A 274 -10.92 16.55 -1.29
C ILE A 274 -10.59 17.95 -0.76
N THR A 275 -11.25 19.00 -1.26
CA THR A 275 -11.12 20.36 -0.73
C THR A 275 -11.47 20.42 0.76
N ARG A 276 -12.60 19.83 1.17
CA ARG A 276 -13.01 19.82 2.60
C ARG A 276 -12.01 19.05 3.47
N LEU A 277 -11.61 17.85 3.06
CA LEU A 277 -10.60 17.08 3.79
C LEU A 277 -9.28 17.84 3.92
N GLY A 278 -8.85 18.52 2.84
CA GLY A 278 -7.65 19.36 2.83
C GLY A 278 -7.75 20.54 3.80
N SER A 279 -8.85 21.31 3.77
CA SER A 279 -9.06 22.44 4.69
C SER A 279 -9.13 22.02 6.17
N SER A 280 -9.48 20.76 6.45
CA SER A 280 -9.50 20.21 7.81
C SER A 280 -8.22 19.45 8.20
N GLY A 281 -7.17 19.48 7.37
CA GLY A 281 -5.91 18.76 7.64
C GLY A 281 -6.04 17.24 7.63
N CYS A 282 -7.10 16.70 7.04
CA CYS A 282 -7.42 15.27 6.96
C CYS A 282 -7.11 14.66 5.59
N PHE A 283 -6.36 15.39 4.75
CA PHE A 283 -5.88 14.95 3.45
C PHE A 283 -4.40 15.30 3.29
N PRO A 284 -3.59 14.42 2.67
CA PRO A 284 -3.92 13.07 2.19
C PRO A 284 -3.67 11.96 3.23
N VAL A 285 -3.23 12.32 4.44
CA VAL A 285 -2.93 11.36 5.51
C VAL A 285 -4.21 10.97 6.26
N THR A 286 -4.49 9.67 6.37
CA THR A 286 -5.66 9.17 7.09
C THR A 286 -5.41 9.22 8.60
N HIS A 287 -6.30 9.88 9.33
CA HIS A 287 -6.36 9.82 10.79
C HIS A 287 -7.56 8.94 11.22
N PRO A 288 -7.36 7.69 11.66
CA PRO A 288 -8.48 6.74 11.89
C PRO A 288 -9.48 7.18 12.96
N GLN A 289 -9.03 7.95 13.96
CA GLN A 289 -9.84 8.40 15.09
C GLN A 289 -10.60 9.70 14.81
N ARG A 290 -10.43 10.30 13.62
CA ARG A 290 -11.13 11.53 13.27
C ARG A 290 -12.63 11.30 13.11
N ARG A 291 -13.40 12.37 13.30
CA ARG A 291 -14.82 12.43 12.93
C ARG A 291 -15.00 12.96 11.51
N SER A 292 -16.22 12.88 11.01
CA SER A 292 -16.65 13.54 9.77
C SER A 292 -16.29 15.04 9.76
N VAL A 293 -15.81 15.53 8.62
CA VAL A 293 -15.55 16.96 8.37
C VAL A 293 -16.62 17.62 7.47
N VAL A 294 -17.68 16.87 7.14
CA VAL A 294 -18.85 17.36 6.40
C VAL A 294 -20.10 17.42 7.26
#